data_AF-A0A9X4ATV1-F1
#
_entry.id   AF-A0A9X4ATV1-F1
#
_cell.length_a   1.000
_cell.length_b   1.000
_cell.length_c   1.000
_cell.angle_alpha   90.00
_cell.angle_beta   90.00
_cell.angle_gamma   90.00
#
_symmetry.space_group_name_H-M   'P 1'
#
loop_
_entity.id
_entity.type
_entity.pdbx_description
1 polymer ?
#
loop_
_entity_poly.entity_id
_entity_poly.type
_entity_poly.pdbx_seq_one_letter_code
_entity_poly.pdbx_strand_id
1 'polypeptide(L)'
;MFIDPCVRSFGTARVCTVLLSYLETGSNEEVAGAASALYWAWRPRPDEDLDELLSRIRAAKLQVFIRNDDLQVRRRILPSLRLEPEAYAEELRPLIARAIEIARTHADEYIRHRIEVQLGAGGPYMAIPDTEPKSE
;
A
#
# COMPACT_ATOMS: atom_id res chain seq x y z
N MET A 1 -13.76 10.84 -6.93
CA MET A 1 -13.08 9.63 -7.41
C MET A 1 -14.13 8.59 -7.82
N PHE A 2 -13.90 7.83 -8.89
CA PHE A 2 -14.85 6.86 -9.46
C PHE A 2 -15.34 5.75 -8.50
N ILE A 3 -14.56 5.39 -7.47
CA ILE A 3 -14.96 4.34 -6.51
C ILE A 3 -15.87 4.83 -5.37
N ASP A 4 -15.90 6.15 -5.11
CA ASP A 4 -16.65 6.72 -3.98
C ASP A 4 -18.18 6.48 -4.06
N PRO A 5 -18.85 6.62 -5.22
CA PRO A 5 -20.25 6.23 -5.35
C PRO A 5 -20.51 4.76 -5.01
N CYS A 6 -19.61 3.86 -5.39
CA CYS A 6 -19.77 2.43 -5.10
C CYS A 6 -19.71 2.16 -3.59
N VAL A 7 -18.77 2.79 -2.87
CA VAL A 7 -18.67 2.65 -1.40
C VAL A 7 -19.92 3.21 -0.72
N ARG A 8 -20.43 4.36 -1.17
CA ARG A 8 -21.66 4.96 -0.62
C ARG A 8 -22.89 4.10 -0.85
N SER A 9 -23.00 3.47 -2.02
CA SER A 9 -24.16 2.65 -2.39
C SER A 9 -24.11 1.23 -1.83
N PHE A 10 -22.94 0.60 -1.76
CA PHE A 10 -22.79 -0.83 -1.46
C PHE A 10 -22.05 -1.12 -0.15
N GLY A 11 -21.44 -0.12 0.48
CA GLY A 11 -20.66 -0.26 1.70
C GLY A 11 -19.21 -0.69 1.46
N THR A 12 -18.36 -0.42 2.44
CA THR A 12 -16.90 -0.68 2.38
C THR A 12 -16.60 -2.16 2.24
N ALA A 13 -17.28 -3.01 3.03
CA ALA A 13 -17.05 -4.45 3.05
C ALA A 13 -17.25 -5.08 1.66
N ARG A 14 -18.39 -4.78 1.01
CA ARG A 14 -18.74 -5.36 -0.29
C ARG A 14 -17.79 -4.90 -1.39
N VAL A 15 -17.51 -3.59 -1.45
CA VAL A 15 -16.60 -3.03 -2.45
C VAL A 15 -15.19 -3.59 -2.29
N CYS A 16 -14.65 -3.59 -1.07
CA CYS A 16 -13.30 -4.06 -0.82
C CYS A 16 -13.14 -5.57 -1.03
N THR A 17 -14.18 -6.37 -0.80
CA THR A 17 -14.18 -7.81 -1.13
C THR A 17 -14.05 -8.05 -2.63
N VAL A 18 -14.77 -7.28 -3.45
CA VAL A 18 -14.63 -7.36 -4.92
C VAL A 18 -13.25 -6.92 -5.37
N LEU A 19 -12.74 -5.81 -4.83
CA LEU A 19 -11.38 -5.34 -5.16
C LEU A 19 -10.29 -6.33 -4.72
N LEU A 20 -10.48 -7.03 -3.61
CA LEU A 20 -9.59 -8.10 -3.16
C LEU A 20 -9.54 -9.24 -4.18
N SER A 21 -10.68 -9.64 -4.76
CA SER A 21 -10.69 -10.72 -5.78
C SER A 21 -9.86 -10.37 -7.02
N TYR A 22 -9.84 -9.09 -7.44
CA TYR A 22 -8.98 -8.63 -8.52
C TYR A 22 -7.50 -8.61 -8.13
N LEU A 23 -7.15 -8.34 -6.87
CA LEU A 23 -5.77 -8.49 -6.42
C LEU A 23 -5.30 -9.96 -6.46
N GLU A 24 -6.20 -10.89 -6.12
CA GLU A 24 -5.86 -12.32 -6.02
C GLU A 24 -5.82 -13.02 -7.39
N THR A 25 -6.65 -12.60 -8.34
CA THR A 25 -6.89 -13.36 -9.60
C THR A 25 -6.87 -12.53 -10.88
N GLY A 26 -6.80 -11.20 -10.78
CA GLY A 26 -6.87 -10.32 -11.93
C GLY A 26 -5.61 -10.32 -12.79
N SER A 27 -5.75 -9.80 -14.01
CA SER A 27 -4.64 -9.37 -14.85
C SER A 27 -3.84 -8.23 -14.19
N ASN A 28 -2.63 -7.95 -14.70
CA ASN A 28 -1.80 -6.85 -14.16
C ASN A 28 -2.53 -5.50 -14.14
N GLU A 29 -3.36 -5.22 -15.16
CA GLU A 29 -4.17 -4.00 -15.24
C GLU A 29 -5.25 -3.96 -14.16
N GLU A 30 -5.97 -5.07 -13.97
CA GLU A 30 -6.99 -5.20 -12.93
C GLU A 30 -6.37 -5.11 -11.53
N VAL A 31 -5.23 -5.77 -11.31
CA VAL A 31 -4.48 -5.72 -10.05
C VAL A 31 -4.03 -4.28 -9.76
N ALA A 32 -3.43 -3.59 -10.74
CA ALA A 32 -2.98 -2.21 -10.56
C ALA A 32 -4.14 -1.24 -10.30
N GLY A 33 -5.27 -1.45 -10.99
CA GLY A 33 -6.52 -0.72 -10.78
C GLY A 33 -7.10 -0.97 -9.38
N ALA A 34 -7.17 -2.23 -8.96
CA ALA A 34 -7.68 -2.64 -7.65
C ALA A 34 -6.82 -2.10 -6.51
N ALA A 35 -5.49 -2.19 -6.62
CA ALA A 35 -4.56 -1.63 -5.65
C ALA A 35 -4.79 -0.12 -5.45
N SER A 36 -4.99 0.60 -6.56
CA SER A 36 -5.27 2.04 -6.55
C SER A 36 -6.64 2.35 -5.93
N ALA A 37 -7.68 1.59 -6.30
CA ALA A 37 -9.03 1.76 -5.81
C ALA A 37 -9.16 1.48 -4.31
N LEU A 38 -8.48 0.46 -3.80
CA LEU A 38 -8.52 0.06 -2.38
C LEU A 38 -8.08 1.17 -1.43
N TYR A 39 -7.08 1.98 -1.82
CA TYR A 39 -6.63 3.12 -1.01
C TYR A 39 -7.77 4.09 -0.72
N TRP A 40 -8.67 4.30 -1.69
CA TRP A 40 -9.78 5.23 -1.57
C TRP A 40 -11.06 4.59 -1.09
N ALA A 41 -11.23 3.29 -1.35
CA ALA A 41 -12.41 2.52 -0.99
C ALA A 41 -12.47 2.16 0.50
N TRP A 42 -11.32 2.07 1.17
CA TRP A 42 -11.25 1.71 2.58
C TRP A 42 -11.75 2.86 3.49
N ARG A 43 -13.06 2.90 3.73
CA ARG A 43 -13.74 3.87 4.59
C ARG A 43 -14.74 3.17 5.52
N PRO A 44 -14.29 2.27 6.40
CA PRO A 44 -15.18 1.61 7.34
C PRO A 44 -15.89 2.63 8.22
N ARG A 45 -17.15 2.36 8.55
CA ARG A 45 -17.84 3.09 9.62
C ARG A 45 -17.30 2.60 10.98
N PRO A 46 -17.37 3.43 12.04
CA PRO A 46 -16.83 3.05 13.35
C PRO A 46 -17.42 1.77 13.95
N ASP A 47 -18.63 1.38 13.53
CA ASP A 47 -19.36 0.19 13.97
C ASP A 47 -19.10 -1.06 13.11
N GLU A 48 -18.35 -0.95 12.02
CA GLU A 48 -18.01 -2.07 11.14
C GLU A 48 -16.72 -2.75 11.59
N ASP A 49 -16.81 -4.00 12.04
CA ASP A 49 -15.65 -4.88 12.24
C ASP A 49 -15.24 -5.49 10.89
N LEU A 50 -14.15 -4.96 10.32
CA LEU A 50 -13.57 -5.42 9.04
C LEU A 50 -12.10 -5.83 9.20
N ASP A 51 -11.67 -6.19 10.41
CA ASP A 51 -10.26 -6.50 10.70
C ASP A 51 -9.76 -7.72 9.93
N GLU A 52 -10.60 -8.74 9.76
CA GLU A 52 -10.29 -9.91 8.93
C GLU A 52 -10.08 -9.50 7.46
N LEU A 53 -10.98 -8.67 6.92
CA LEU A 53 -10.90 -8.20 5.54
C LEU A 53 -9.65 -7.34 5.33
N LEU A 54 -9.31 -6.47 6.29
CA LEU A 54 -8.11 -5.66 6.24
C LEU A 54 -6.85 -6.54 6.25
N SER A 55 -6.83 -7.57 7.09
CA SER A 55 -5.74 -8.53 7.20
C SER A 55 -5.54 -9.29 5.88
N ARG A 56 -6.63 -9.75 5.25
CA ARG A 56 -6.59 -10.39 3.94
C ARG A 56 -6.09 -9.45 2.83
N ILE A 57 -6.55 -8.20 2.81
CA ILE A 57 -6.08 -7.19 1.83
C ILE A 57 -4.57 -6.93 1.98
N ARG A 58 -4.07 -6.81 3.22
CA ARG A 58 -2.65 -6.63 3.49
C ARG A 58 -1.84 -7.83 3.01
N ALA A 59 -2.28 -9.04 3.36
CA ALA A 59 -1.64 -10.28 2.94
C ALA A 59 -1.58 -10.39 1.42
N ALA A 60 -2.70 -10.15 0.72
CA ALA A 60 -2.78 -10.21 -0.73
C ALA A 60 -1.82 -9.21 -1.38
N LYS A 61 -1.81 -7.95 -0.93
CA LYS A 61 -0.89 -6.93 -1.45
C LYS A 61 0.58 -7.33 -1.28
N LEU A 62 0.97 -7.82 -0.10
CA LEU A 62 2.34 -8.25 0.15
C LEU A 62 2.75 -9.41 -0.76
N GLN A 63 1.88 -10.42 -0.89
CA GLN A 63 2.14 -11.58 -1.75
C GLN A 63 2.22 -11.19 -3.23
N VAL A 64 1.30 -10.35 -3.71
CA VAL A 64 1.29 -9.87 -5.10
C VAL A 64 2.54 -9.06 -5.40
N PHE A 65 2.96 -8.16 -4.51
CA PHE A 65 4.18 -7.38 -4.70
C PHE A 65 5.42 -8.26 -4.91
N ILE A 66 5.52 -9.35 -4.14
CA ILE A 66 6.65 -10.29 -4.21
C ILE A 66 6.59 -11.15 -5.47
N ARG A 67 5.40 -11.64 -5.84
CA ARG A 67 5.23 -12.62 -6.94
C ARG A 67 5.09 -11.99 -8.32
N ASN A 68 4.70 -10.71 -8.40
CA ASN A 68 4.42 -10.04 -9.66
C ASN A 68 5.55 -9.06 -10.01
N ASP A 69 6.14 -9.22 -11.19
CA ASP A 69 7.24 -8.39 -11.72
C ASP A 69 6.77 -7.17 -12.52
N ASP A 70 5.45 -7.01 -12.71
CA ASP A 70 4.90 -5.87 -13.43
C ASP A 70 5.18 -4.56 -12.70
N LEU A 71 5.78 -3.63 -13.44
CA LEU A 71 6.21 -2.34 -12.92
C LEU A 71 5.04 -1.52 -12.37
N GLN A 72 3.90 -1.50 -13.05
CA GLN A 72 2.76 -0.70 -12.62
C GLN A 72 2.12 -1.31 -11.38
N VAL A 73 1.97 -2.63 -11.33
CA VAL A 73 1.50 -3.34 -10.14
C VAL A 73 2.38 -3.00 -8.92
N ARG A 74 3.70 -3.12 -9.04
CA ARG A 74 4.62 -2.81 -7.94
C ARG A 74 4.54 -1.35 -7.50
N ARG A 75 4.51 -0.40 -8.44
CA ARG A 75 4.38 1.03 -8.14
C ARG A 75 3.06 1.38 -7.42
N ARG A 76 1.95 0.71 -7.76
CA ARG A 76 0.64 0.96 -7.13
C ARG A 76 0.49 0.31 -5.76
N ILE A 77 1.10 -0.87 -5.56
CA ILE A 77 1.00 -1.59 -4.29
C ILE A 77 1.93 -1.02 -3.23
N LEU A 78 3.20 -0.77 -3.58
CA LEU A 78 4.27 -0.40 -2.64
C LEU A 78 3.88 0.71 -1.64
N PRO A 79 3.30 1.85 -2.06
CA PRO A 79 2.94 2.93 -1.14
C PRO A 79 1.96 2.55 -0.03
N SER A 80 1.20 1.46 -0.23
CA SER A 80 0.20 0.97 0.71
C SER A 80 0.63 -0.26 1.52
N LEU A 81 1.83 -0.78 1.27
CA LEU A 81 2.39 -1.88 2.06
C LEU A 81 2.78 -1.39 3.45
N ARG A 82 2.37 -2.15 4.46
CA ARG A 82 2.89 -2.04 5.82
C ARG A 82 4.21 -2.81 5.89
N LEU A 83 5.20 -2.25 6.55
CA LEU A 83 6.54 -2.86 6.71
C LEU A 83 6.76 -3.33 8.16
N GLU A 84 5.78 -3.11 9.03
CA GLU A 84 5.75 -3.54 10.42
C GLU A 84 5.28 -5.00 10.50
N PRO A 85 6.05 -5.93 11.11
CA PRO A 85 5.66 -7.34 11.25
C PRO A 85 4.33 -7.56 11.96
N GLU A 86 3.96 -6.68 12.88
CA GLU A 86 2.73 -6.73 13.67
C GLU A 86 1.48 -6.53 12.81
N ALA A 87 1.63 -5.97 11.60
CA ALA A 87 0.51 -5.78 10.67
C ALA A 87 0.09 -7.07 9.95
N TYR A 88 0.80 -8.18 10.16
CA TYR A 88 0.62 -9.45 9.44
C TYR A 88 0.61 -10.67 10.38
N ALA A 89 -0.02 -11.75 9.89
CA ALA A 89 0.06 -13.08 10.49
C ALA A 89 1.52 -13.59 10.52
N GLU A 90 1.83 -14.47 11.46
CA GLU A 90 3.20 -14.90 11.76
C GLU A 90 3.91 -15.50 10.55
N GLU A 91 3.17 -16.25 9.73
CA GLU A 91 3.66 -16.93 8.54
C GLU A 91 4.10 -15.95 7.44
N LEU A 92 3.55 -14.73 7.45
CA LEU A 92 3.82 -13.70 6.44
C LEU A 92 4.90 -12.71 6.88
N ARG A 93 5.24 -12.65 8.18
CA ARG A 93 6.27 -11.73 8.69
C ARG A 93 7.62 -11.85 7.96
N PRO A 94 8.12 -13.06 7.63
CA PRO A 94 9.38 -13.20 6.88
C PRO A 94 9.33 -12.59 5.46
N LEU A 95 8.15 -12.47 4.86
CA LEU A 95 7.97 -11.93 3.51
C LEU A 95 8.24 -10.42 3.44
N ILE A 96 8.19 -9.71 4.57
CA ILE A 96 8.48 -8.27 4.63
C ILE A 96 9.93 -8.00 4.23
N ALA A 97 10.87 -8.77 4.79
CA ALA A 97 12.29 -8.66 4.43
C ALA A 97 12.51 -8.89 2.93
N ARG A 98 11.78 -9.86 2.36
CA ARG A 98 11.83 -10.14 0.92
C ARG A 98 11.26 -8.99 0.09
N ALA A 99 10.15 -8.40 0.49
CA ALA A 99 9.56 -7.24 -0.20
C ALA A 99 10.52 -6.03 -0.17
N ILE A 100 11.19 -5.79 0.96
CA ILE A 100 12.20 -4.72 1.09
C ILE A 100 13.37 -4.99 0.15
N GLU A 101 13.89 -6.22 0.10
CA GLU A 101 15.00 -6.61 -0.77
C GLU A 101 14.65 -6.40 -2.25
N ILE A 102 13.46 -6.86 -2.68
CA ILE A 102 12.96 -6.66 -4.05
C ILE A 102 12.87 -5.18 -4.39
N ALA A 103 12.35 -4.36 -3.48
CA ALA A 103 12.23 -2.92 -3.70
C ALA A 103 13.60 -2.22 -3.80
N ARG A 104 14.54 -2.55 -2.91
CA ARG A 104 15.90 -1.96 -2.88
C ARG A 104 16.73 -2.30 -4.11
N THR A 105 16.58 -3.51 -4.62
CA THR A 105 17.33 -4.01 -5.79
C THR A 105 16.62 -3.75 -7.11
N HIS A 106 15.43 -3.12 -7.09
CA HIS A 106 14.64 -2.88 -8.29
C HIS A 106 15.38 -1.97 -9.28
N ALA A 107 15.20 -2.22 -10.58
CA ALA A 107 15.73 -1.34 -11.63
C ALA A 107 15.05 0.04 -11.66
N ASP A 108 13.89 0.17 -11.02
CA ASP A 108 13.05 1.37 -11.04
C ASP A 108 13.42 2.29 -9.89
N GLU A 109 13.84 3.52 -10.20
CA GLU A 109 14.28 4.49 -9.21
C GLU A 109 13.17 4.88 -8.24
N TYR A 110 11.93 5.03 -8.73
CA TYR A 110 10.79 5.34 -7.87
C TYR A 110 10.57 4.28 -6.81
N ILE A 111 10.58 2.99 -7.18
CA ILE A 111 10.42 1.88 -6.23
C ILE A 111 11.53 1.89 -5.17
N ARG A 112 12.80 2.06 -5.59
CA ARG A 112 13.94 2.14 -4.67
C ARG A 112 13.82 3.32 -3.71
N HIS A 113 13.49 4.51 -4.22
CA HIS A 113 13.35 5.70 -3.39
C HIS A 113 12.16 5.56 -2.42
N ARG A 114 11.04 5.04 -2.90
CA ARG A 114 9.81 4.91 -2.11
C ARG A 114 9.99 3.97 -0.91
N ILE A 115 10.71 2.87 -1.06
CA ILE A 115 10.95 1.95 0.07
C ILE A 115 11.79 2.60 1.17
N GLU A 116 12.82 3.38 0.81
CA GLU A 116 13.63 4.08 1.82
C GLU A 116 12.82 5.13 2.58
N VAL A 117 11.96 5.88 1.89
CA VAL A 117 11.04 6.82 2.54
C VAL A 117 10.12 6.10 3.54
N GLN A 118 9.62 4.91 3.20
CA GLN A 118 8.77 4.12 4.11
C GLN A 118 9.53 3.53 5.31
N LEU A 119 10.84 3.30 5.17
CA LEU A 119 11.72 2.86 6.26
C LEU A 119 12.22 4.01 7.14
N GLY A 120 11.75 5.23 6.89
CA GLY A 120 12.13 6.41 7.68
C GLY A 120 13.46 7.04 7.26
N ALA A 121 14.04 6.64 6.13
CA ALA A 121 15.07 7.46 5.51
C ALA A 121 14.41 8.77 5.09
N GLY A 122 14.81 9.88 5.72
CA GLY A 122 14.25 11.19 5.43
C GLY A 122 14.25 11.45 3.92
N GLY A 123 13.11 11.90 3.38
CA GLY A 123 13.11 12.53 2.07
C GLY A 123 14.08 13.72 2.07
N PRO A 124 14.52 14.23 0.90
CA PRO A 124 15.49 15.33 0.80
C PRO A 124 15.02 16.66 1.43
N TYR A 125 13.86 16.70 2.08
CA TYR A 125 13.29 17.88 2.70
C TYR A 125 12.84 17.62 4.14
N MET A 126 13.74 17.91 5.09
CA MET A 126 13.52 18.52 6.42
C MET A 126 14.86 19.16 6.83
N ALA A 127 15.01 20.40 7.32
CA ALA A 127 14.09 21.37 7.90
C ALA A 127 14.10 22.71 7.13
N ILE A 128 13.03 23.51 7.25
CA ILE A 128 13.10 24.95 6.96
C ILE A 128 14.10 25.53 7.98
N PRO A 129 15.17 26.24 7.55
CA PRO A 129 16.08 26.87 8.50
C PRO A 129 15.30 27.86 9.36
N ASP A 130 15.56 27.89 10.66
CA ASP A 130 15.01 28.90 11.56
C ASP A 130 15.27 30.28 10.95
N THR A 131 14.19 30.97 10.59
CA THR A 131 14.26 32.40 10.33
C THR A 131 14.35 33.10 11.69
N GLU A 132 15.51 33.02 12.33
CA GLU A 132 15.86 34.05 13.30
C GLU A 132 16.09 35.35 12.53
N PRO A 133 15.34 36.43 12.82
CA PRO A 133 15.70 37.73 12.31
C PRO A 133 17.02 38.15 12.94
N LYS A 134 18.03 38.44 12.11
CA LYS A 134 19.24 39.11 12.57
C LYS A 134 18.85 40.43 13.22
N SER A 135 19.27 40.59 14.47
CA SER A 135 19.23 41.84 15.22
C SER A 135 20.04 42.93 14.51
N GLU A 136 19.42 44.09 14.30
CA GLU A 136 20.03 45.42 14.39
C GLU A 136 19.03 46.37 15.07
#